data_AF-A0A838CVZ5-F1
#
_entry.id   AF-A0A838CVZ5-F1
#
_cell.length_a   1.000
_cell.length_b   1.000
_cell.length_c   1.000
_cell.angle_alpha   90.00
_cell.angle_beta   90.00
_cell.angle_gamma   90.00
#
_symmetry.space_group_name_H-M   'P 1'
#
loop_
_entity.id
_entity.type
_entity.pdbx_description
1 polymer ?
#
loop_
_entity_poly.entity_id
_entity_poly.type
_entity_poly.pdbx_seq_one_letter_code
_entity_poly.pdbx_strand_id
1 'polypeptide(L)'
;MKEIEQYVEEITKDLPDAEKEELREEMVGHLHEHVKELLIEGYREEEAVCLAIDSFGDGGKLNQEFKRSFFPTYKLVRFAWAVMWTVVGICSISYVAMEYYHPEFDNGLNLFNSWTLLFYVASLAGAGELMHDALQGDIKRKWKWVLNPWLFLMVPPLIISGVQLSMLFIQPEQYQDGRWLDLFGFAQAALMYVTARQLFTHLFLNGNIAKRNVVK
;
A
#
# COMPACT_ATOMS: atom_id res chain seq x y z
N MET A 1 -9.72 8.32 34.81
CA MET A 1 -10.28 7.05 34.25
C MET A 1 -10.89 7.20 32.87
N LYS A 2 -11.72 8.22 32.60
CA LYS A 2 -12.24 8.49 31.25
C LYS A 2 -11.14 8.73 30.21
N GLU A 3 -9.99 9.29 30.60
CA GLU A 3 -8.87 9.45 29.66
C GLU A 3 -8.29 8.12 29.20
N ILE A 4 -8.30 7.09 30.05
CA ILE A 4 -7.83 5.73 29.68
C ILE A 4 -8.74 5.15 28.61
N GLU A 5 -10.06 5.25 28.79
CA GLU A 5 -11.02 4.75 27.78
C GLU A 5 -10.85 5.47 26.44
N GLN A 6 -10.67 6.80 26.46
CA GLN A 6 -10.43 7.57 25.25
C GLN A 6 -9.11 7.21 24.57
N TYR A 7 -8.04 7.01 25.35
CA TYR A 7 -6.74 6.61 24.84
C TYR A 7 -6.78 5.22 24.21
N VAL A 8 -7.43 4.24 24.87
CA VAL A 8 -7.60 2.90 24.32
C VAL A 8 -8.50 2.91 23.09
N GLU A 9 -9.56 3.72 23.07
CA GLU A 9 -10.39 3.89 21.88
C GLU A 9 -9.58 4.47 20.72
N GLU A 10 -8.66 5.42 20.97
CA GLU A 10 -7.73 5.92 19.95
C GLU A 10 -6.78 4.84 19.43
N ILE A 11 -6.23 4.00 20.31
CA ILE A 11 -5.34 2.89 19.94
C ILE A 11 -6.07 1.82 19.13
N THR A 12 -7.36 1.59 19.39
CA THR A 12 -8.13 0.46 18.84
C THR A 12 -9.09 0.85 17.71
N LYS A 13 -9.25 2.15 17.44
CA LYS A 13 -10.31 2.73 16.59
C LYS A 13 -10.55 2.02 15.25
N ASP A 14 -9.46 1.63 14.60
CA ASP A 14 -9.42 1.16 13.22
C ASP A 14 -8.91 -0.30 13.11
N LEU A 15 -9.02 -1.07 14.20
CA LEU A 15 -8.70 -2.50 14.20
C LEU A 15 -9.96 -3.34 13.86
N PRO A 16 -9.79 -4.55 13.31
CA PRO A 16 -10.92 -5.46 13.04
C PRO A 16 -11.67 -5.80 14.34
N ASP A 17 -13.00 -5.85 14.30
CA ASP A 17 -13.86 -5.98 15.49
C ASP A 17 -13.52 -7.20 16.37
N ALA A 18 -13.10 -8.32 15.79
CA ALA A 18 -12.75 -9.53 16.52
C ALA A 18 -11.52 -9.37 17.42
N GLU A 19 -10.50 -8.64 16.96
CA GLU A 19 -9.24 -8.41 17.69
C GLU A 19 -9.29 -7.11 18.49
N LYS A 20 -10.19 -6.20 18.09
CA LYS A 20 -10.39 -4.90 18.71
C LYS A 20 -10.82 -5.01 20.18
N GLU A 21 -11.78 -5.90 20.48
CA GLU A 21 -12.29 -6.01 21.85
C GLU A 21 -11.29 -6.70 22.77
N GLU A 22 -10.62 -7.75 22.30
CA GLU A 22 -9.57 -8.46 23.06
C GLU A 22 -8.41 -7.51 23.41
N LEU A 23 -7.89 -6.77 22.41
CA LEU A 23 -6.83 -5.80 22.64
C LEU A 23 -7.30 -4.64 23.54
N ARG A 24 -8.55 -4.21 23.39
CA ARG A 24 -9.12 -3.16 24.24
C ARG A 24 -9.14 -3.60 25.71
N GLU A 25 -9.62 -4.80 25.99
CA GLU A 25 -9.65 -5.35 27.35
C GLU A 25 -8.22 -5.49 27.94
N GLU A 26 -7.28 -6.02 27.17
CA GLU A 26 -5.88 -6.17 27.58
C GLU A 26 -5.23 -4.81 27.89
N MET A 27 -5.39 -3.83 26.99
CA MET A 27 -4.82 -2.49 27.15
C MET A 27 -5.43 -1.71 28.32
N VAL A 28 -6.76 -1.80 28.51
CA VAL A 28 -7.42 -1.20 29.69
C VAL A 28 -6.89 -1.83 30.97
N GLY A 29 -6.70 -3.16 30.98
CA GLY A 29 -6.16 -3.91 32.09
C GLY A 29 -4.76 -3.43 32.49
N HIS A 30 -3.83 -3.38 31.53
CA HIS A 30 -2.46 -2.92 31.79
C HIS A 30 -2.38 -1.45 32.23
N LEU A 31 -3.16 -0.56 31.62
CA LEU A 31 -3.20 0.84 32.03
C LEU A 31 -3.76 1.00 33.45
N HIS A 32 -4.79 0.22 33.81
CA HIS A 32 -5.31 0.23 35.18
C HIS A 32 -4.30 -0.29 36.21
N GLU A 33 -3.58 -1.36 35.87
CA GLU A 33 -2.56 -1.92 36.73
C GLU A 33 -1.43 -0.92 36.97
N HIS A 34 -0.98 -0.25 35.91
CA HIS A 34 0.07 0.77 36.02
C HIS A 34 -0.38 2.03 36.77
N VAL A 35 -1.64 2.47 36.60
CA VAL A 35 -2.21 3.54 37.44
C VAL A 35 -2.23 3.14 38.90
N LYS A 36 -2.57 1.89 39.22
CA LYS A 36 -2.59 1.38 40.59
C LYS A 36 -1.19 1.36 41.21
N GLU A 37 -0.16 1.00 40.44
CA GLU A 37 1.24 1.10 40.89
C GLU A 37 1.61 2.55 41.23
N LEU A 38 1.29 3.50 40.36
CA LEU A 38 1.57 4.93 40.58
C LEU A 38 0.81 5.50 41.80
N LEU A 39 -0.42 5.05 42.03
CA LEU A 39 -1.16 5.40 43.25
C LEU A 39 -0.47 4.88 44.52
N ILE A 40 0.11 3.67 44.47
CA ILE A 40 0.88 3.10 45.59
C ILE A 40 2.18 3.88 45.82
N GLU A 41 2.81 4.37 44.75
CA GLU A 41 3.99 5.24 44.83
C GLU A 41 3.69 6.65 45.38
N GLY A 42 2.41 6.99 45.55
CA GLY A 42 1.96 8.23 46.19
C GLY A 42 1.56 9.35 45.24
N TYR A 43 1.45 9.07 43.94
CA TYR A 43 0.90 10.02 42.97
C TYR A 43 -0.60 10.23 43.17
N ARG A 44 -1.09 11.41 42.79
CA ARG A 44 -2.54 11.68 42.76
C ARG A 44 -3.17 10.96 41.57
N GLU A 45 -4.45 10.61 41.66
CA GLU A 45 -5.14 9.83 40.63
C GLU A 45 -5.05 10.46 39.23
N GLU A 46 -5.26 11.77 39.12
CA GLU A 46 -5.15 12.49 37.83
C GLU A 46 -3.72 12.46 37.26
N GLU A 47 -2.70 12.59 38.12
CA GLU A 47 -1.29 12.52 37.73
C GLU A 47 -0.89 11.10 37.34
N ALA A 48 -1.37 10.09 38.08
CA ALA A 48 -1.13 8.68 37.81
C ALA A 48 -1.71 8.25 36.45
N VAL A 49 -2.92 8.72 36.10
CA VAL A 49 -3.52 8.45 34.78
C VAL A 49 -2.70 9.08 33.66
N CYS A 50 -2.26 10.34 33.82
CA CYS A 50 -1.45 11.00 32.80
C CYS A 50 -0.09 10.33 32.61
N LEU A 51 0.59 9.99 33.70
CA LEU A 51 1.87 9.29 33.68
C LEU A 51 1.75 7.90 33.06
N ALA A 52 0.66 7.19 33.35
CA ALA A 52 0.43 5.88 32.76
C ALA A 52 0.17 5.95 31.26
N ILE A 53 -0.54 6.96 30.77
CA ILE A 53 -0.71 7.14 29.31
C ILE A 53 0.62 7.53 28.66
N ASP A 54 1.38 8.44 29.27
CA ASP A 54 2.66 8.91 28.73
C ASP A 54 3.72 7.81 28.69
N SER A 55 3.71 6.87 29.65
CA SER A 55 4.61 5.71 29.66
C SER A 55 4.33 4.72 28.53
N PHE A 56 3.07 4.60 28.09
CA PHE A 56 2.68 3.81 26.91
C PHE A 56 2.93 4.56 25.58
N GLY A 57 2.94 5.89 25.60
CA GLY A 57 3.37 6.74 24.50
C GLY A 57 2.24 7.27 23.60
N ASP A 58 2.57 7.54 22.32
CA ASP A 58 1.65 8.15 21.35
C ASP A 58 0.66 7.10 20.82
N GLY A 59 -0.62 7.24 21.18
CA GLY A 59 -1.68 6.28 20.82
C GLY A 59 -1.87 6.13 19.31
N GLY A 60 -1.58 7.17 18.53
CA GLY A 60 -1.60 7.13 17.06
C GLY A 60 -0.46 6.28 16.47
N LYS A 61 0.75 6.36 17.04
CA LYS A 61 1.86 5.46 16.67
C LYS A 61 1.55 4.02 17.07
N LEU A 62 1.02 3.81 18.28
CA LEU A 62 0.67 2.48 18.79
C LEU A 62 -0.40 1.82 17.91
N ASN A 63 -1.46 2.55 17.54
CA ASN A 63 -2.47 2.09 16.58
C ASN A 63 -1.84 1.66 15.24
N GLN A 64 -0.86 2.44 14.74
CA GLN A 64 -0.19 2.12 13.48
C GLN A 64 0.66 0.84 13.58
N GLU A 65 1.30 0.60 14.72
CA GLU A 65 2.07 -0.62 14.98
C GLU A 65 1.13 -1.84 15.11
N PHE A 66 0.02 -1.69 15.84
CA PHE A 66 -1.00 -2.73 15.94
C PHE A 66 -1.59 -3.07 14.58
N LYS A 67 -1.96 -2.08 13.75
CA LYS A 67 -2.40 -2.33 12.37
C LYS A 67 -1.38 -3.11 11.55
N ARG A 68 -0.07 -2.85 11.73
CA ARG A 68 0.97 -3.62 11.02
C ARG A 68 1.09 -5.06 11.54
N SER A 69 0.81 -5.28 12.81
CA SER A 69 0.86 -6.60 13.45
C SER A 69 -0.35 -7.46 13.10
N PHE A 70 -1.56 -6.90 13.24
CA PHE A 70 -2.85 -7.60 13.07
C PHE A 70 -3.24 -7.86 11.62
N PHE A 71 -2.66 -7.11 10.67
CA PHE A 71 -2.81 -7.45 9.27
C PHE A 71 -1.54 -8.11 8.74
N PRO A 72 -1.10 -9.32 9.15
CA PRO A 72 0.05 -9.97 8.51
C PRO A 72 -0.22 -10.27 7.01
N THR A 73 -1.49 -10.36 6.63
CA THR A 73 -1.96 -10.45 5.24
C THR A 73 -1.94 -9.12 4.49
N TYR A 74 -1.63 -7.98 5.12
CA TYR A 74 -1.65 -6.65 4.48
C TYR A 74 -0.79 -6.59 3.21
N LYS A 75 0.37 -7.25 3.22
CA LYS A 75 1.26 -7.31 2.06
C LYS A 75 0.57 -8.00 0.90
N LEU A 76 -0.13 -9.10 1.16
CA LEU A 76 -0.89 -9.86 0.18
C LEU A 76 -2.12 -9.11 -0.30
N VAL A 77 -2.86 -8.44 0.60
CA VAL A 77 -4.04 -7.64 0.23
C VAL A 77 -3.62 -6.44 -0.62
N ARG A 78 -2.57 -5.72 -0.22
CA ARG A 78 -1.99 -4.62 -1.00
C ARG A 78 -1.50 -5.10 -2.36
N PHE A 79 -0.86 -6.27 -2.40
CA PHE A 79 -0.39 -6.89 -3.64
C PHE A 79 -1.57 -7.23 -4.56
N ALA A 80 -2.59 -7.93 -4.06
CA ALA A 80 -3.80 -8.28 -4.80
C ALA A 80 -4.52 -7.04 -5.31
N TRP A 81 -4.66 -6.01 -4.46
CA TRP A 81 -5.20 -4.70 -4.85
C TRP A 81 -4.42 -4.10 -6.02
N ALA A 82 -3.08 -4.03 -5.91
CA ALA A 82 -2.24 -3.41 -6.94
C ALA A 82 -2.33 -4.19 -8.26
N VAL A 83 -2.32 -5.53 -8.23
CA VAL A 83 -2.48 -6.37 -9.42
C VAL A 83 -3.85 -6.12 -10.06
N MET A 84 -4.93 -6.18 -9.28
CA MET A 84 -6.29 -5.98 -9.79
C MET A 84 -6.45 -4.64 -10.49
N TRP A 85 -6.03 -3.54 -9.85
CA TRP A 85 -6.11 -2.21 -10.44
C TRP A 85 -5.20 -2.00 -11.64
N THR A 86 -4.05 -2.69 -11.67
CA THR A 86 -3.17 -2.68 -12.84
C THR A 86 -3.84 -3.31 -14.05
N VAL A 87 -4.45 -4.49 -13.87
CA VAL A 87 -5.16 -5.19 -14.93
C VAL A 87 -6.35 -4.37 -15.42
N VAL A 88 -7.17 -3.85 -14.51
CA VAL A 88 -8.30 -2.98 -14.86
C VAL A 88 -7.82 -1.75 -15.62
N GLY A 89 -6.73 -1.11 -15.19
CA GLY A 89 -6.15 0.05 -15.86
C GLY A 89 -5.68 -0.25 -17.28
N ILE A 90 -4.93 -1.34 -17.47
CA ILE A 90 -4.45 -1.75 -18.80
C ILE A 90 -5.62 -2.11 -19.72
N CYS A 91 -6.58 -2.89 -19.23
CA CYS A 91 -7.77 -3.24 -20.01
C CYS A 91 -8.57 -1.99 -20.40
N SER A 92 -8.69 -1.01 -19.50
CA SER A 92 -9.40 0.24 -19.78
C SER A 92 -8.68 1.08 -20.83
N ILE A 93 -7.36 1.21 -20.76
CA ILE A 93 -6.56 1.92 -21.77
C ILE A 93 -6.69 1.22 -23.13
N SER A 94 -6.56 -0.10 -23.15
CA SER A 94 -6.68 -0.91 -24.38
C SER A 94 -8.06 -0.77 -25.00
N TYR A 95 -9.13 -0.83 -24.19
CA TYR A 95 -10.50 -0.63 -24.65
C TYR A 95 -10.71 0.75 -25.26
N VAL A 96 -10.31 1.82 -24.55
CA VAL A 96 -10.45 3.21 -25.04
C VAL A 96 -9.65 3.44 -26.31
N ALA A 97 -8.45 2.88 -26.40
CA ALA A 97 -7.62 2.99 -27.60
C ALA A 97 -8.30 2.28 -28.80
N MET A 98 -8.75 1.04 -28.62
CA MET A 98 -9.42 0.30 -29.70
C MET A 98 -10.71 0.96 -30.14
N GLU A 99 -11.53 1.46 -29.22
CA GLU A 99 -12.76 2.18 -29.55
C GLU A 99 -12.49 3.48 -30.34
N TYR A 100 -11.38 4.15 -30.05
CA TYR A 100 -11.00 5.39 -30.74
C TYR A 100 -10.46 5.13 -32.16
N TYR A 101 -9.59 4.13 -32.33
CA TYR A 101 -8.94 3.86 -33.62
C TYR A 101 -9.75 2.92 -34.53
N HIS A 102 -10.50 1.99 -33.94
CA HIS A 102 -11.30 0.98 -34.65
C HIS A 102 -12.70 0.82 -34.02
N PRO A 103 -13.57 1.84 -34.12
CA PRO A 103 -14.95 1.76 -33.64
C PRO A 103 -15.78 0.72 -34.40
N GLU A 104 -15.34 0.28 -35.59
CA GLU A 104 -15.99 -0.75 -36.38
C GLU A 104 -15.89 -2.17 -35.79
N PHE A 105 -14.99 -2.40 -34.83
CA PHE A 105 -14.79 -3.71 -34.21
C PHE A 105 -15.65 -3.90 -32.96
N ASP A 106 -16.04 -5.15 -32.69
CA ASP A 106 -16.62 -5.52 -31.41
C ASP A 106 -15.50 -5.58 -30.35
N ASN A 107 -15.32 -4.46 -29.65
CA ASN A 107 -14.25 -4.26 -28.66
C ASN A 107 -14.57 -4.88 -27.29
N GLY A 108 -15.41 -5.92 -27.24
CA GLY A 108 -15.75 -6.63 -26.02
C GLY A 108 -14.50 -7.17 -25.28
N LEU A 109 -14.44 -6.92 -23.97
CA LEU A 109 -13.39 -7.47 -23.11
C LEU A 109 -13.53 -9.00 -23.00
N ASN A 110 -12.64 -9.73 -23.65
CA ASN A 110 -12.60 -11.19 -23.53
C ASN A 110 -12.11 -11.60 -22.14
N LEU A 111 -12.93 -12.35 -21.40
CA LEU A 111 -12.61 -12.82 -20.05
C LEU A 111 -11.35 -13.68 -20.01
N PHE A 112 -11.17 -14.60 -20.98
CA PHE A 112 -9.99 -15.48 -21.01
C PHE A 112 -8.68 -14.68 -21.17
N ASN A 113 -8.68 -13.69 -22.05
CA ASN A 113 -7.53 -12.80 -22.24
C ASN A 113 -7.26 -11.97 -20.99
N SER A 114 -8.31 -11.48 -20.34
CA SER A 114 -8.22 -10.71 -19.10
C SER A 114 -7.64 -11.53 -17.94
N TRP A 115 -8.09 -12.80 -17.79
CA TRP A 115 -7.54 -13.73 -16.80
C TRP A 115 -6.07 -14.06 -17.06
N THR A 116 -5.71 -14.26 -18.32
CA THR A 116 -4.33 -14.51 -18.74
C THR A 116 -3.44 -13.31 -18.42
N LEU A 117 -3.90 -12.09 -18.73
CA LEU A 117 -3.21 -10.85 -18.38
C LEU A 117 -3.02 -10.72 -16.86
N LEU A 118 -4.06 -11.03 -16.07
CA LEU A 118 -3.97 -11.03 -14.61
C LEU A 118 -2.88 -11.97 -14.11
N PHE A 119 -2.81 -13.19 -14.66
CA PHE A 119 -1.77 -14.15 -14.29
C PHE A 119 -0.36 -13.61 -14.60
N TYR A 120 -0.15 -13.00 -15.77
CA TYR A 120 1.15 -12.42 -16.13
C TYR A 120 1.53 -11.25 -15.22
N VAL A 121 0.61 -10.32 -14.99
CA VAL A 121 0.83 -9.16 -14.09
C VAL A 121 1.13 -9.65 -12.67
N ALA A 122 0.35 -10.59 -12.15
CA ALA A 122 0.58 -11.18 -10.83
C ALA A 122 1.95 -11.85 -10.73
N SER A 123 2.34 -12.65 -11.73
CA SER A 123 3.62 -13.36 -11.72
C SER A 123 4.80 -12.39 -11.74
N LEU A 124 4.79 -11.39 -12.63
CA LEU A 124 5.86 -10.40 -12.75
C LEU A 124 5.94 -9.49 -11.52
N ALA A 125 4.81 -8.95 -11.08
CA ALA A 125 4.75 -8.09 -9.91
C ALA A 125 5.15 -8.86 -8.64
N GLY A 126 4.75 -10.13 -8.52
CA GLY A 126 5.10 -11.01 -7.40
C GLY A 126 6.60 -11.25 -7.32
N ALA A 127 7.23 -11.58 -8.46
CA ALA A 127 8.69 -11.67 -8.54
C ALA A 127 9.37 -10.34 -8.16
N GLY A 128 8.85 -9.21 -8.65
CA GLY A 128 9.34 -7.88 -8.32
C GLY A 128 9.27 -7.54 -6.83
N GLU A 129 8.15 -7.81 -6.15
CA GLU A 129 8.00 -7.58 -4.70
C GLU A 129 8.92 -8.49 -3.89
N LEU A 130 9.06 -9.78 -4.27
CA LEU A 130 9.98 -10.70 -3.59
C LEU A 130 11.43 -10.23 -3.70
N MET A 131 11.86 -9.80 -4.90
CA MET A 131 13.20 -9.23 -5.10
C MET A 131 13.37 -7.92 -4.32
N HIS A 132 12.35 -7.06 -4.30
CA HIS A 132 12.37 -5.80 -3.56
C HIS A 132 12.54 -6.02 -2.05
N ASP A 133 11.78 -6.97 -1.48
CA ASP A 133 11.84 -7.33 -0.06
C ASP A 133 13.19 -7.99 0.29
N ALA A 134 13.71 -8.88 -0.56
CA ALA A 134 15.02 -9.51 -0.36
C ALA A 134 16.17 -8.48 -0.33
N LEU A 135 16.16 -7.51 -1.23
CA LEU A 135 17.20 -6.48 -1.30
C LEU A 135 17.07 -5.42 -0.20
N GLN A 136 15.91 -5.27 0.42
CA GLN A 136 15.70 -4.36 1.54
C GLN A 136 16.40 -4.79 2.84
N GLY A 137 16.75 -6.07 3.01
CA GLY A 137 17.49 -6.53 4.19
C GLY A 137 18.94 -6.02 4.21
N ASP A 138 19.71 -6.43 3.21
CA ASP A 138 21.18 -6.26 3.23
C ASP A 138 21.67 -4.91 2.67
N ILE A 139 20.89 -4.26 1.79
CA ILE A 139 21.39 -3.15 0.94
C ILE A 139 20.77 -1.79 1.31
N LYS A 140 19.71 -1.78 2.15
CA LYS A 140 18.92 -0.59 2.51
C LYS A 140 19.74 0.56 3.10
N ARG A 141 20.85 0.27 3.79
CA ARG A 141 21.68 1.30 4.42
C ARG A 141 22.55 2.07 3.42
N LYS A 142 22.99 1.43 2.32
CA LYS A 142 23.84 2.08 1.31
C LYS A 142 23.03 2.64 0.13
N TRP A 143 21.91 2.02 -0.25
CA TRP A 143 21.18 2.33 -1.50
C TRP A 143 19.69 2.64 -1.26
N LYS A 144 19.38 3.40 -0.20
CA LYS A 144 18.00 3.77 0.16
C LYS A 144 17.21 4.41 -0.99
N TRP A 145 17.88 5.20 -1.84
CA TRP A 145 17.24 5.86 -2.98
C TRP A 145 16.86 4.89 -4.09
N VAL A 146 17.77 3.96 -4.45
CA VAL A 146 17.52 2.96 -5.50
C VAL A 146 16.45 1.94 -5.09
N LEU A 147 16.36 1.64 -3.78
CA LEU A 147 15.31 0.78 -3.22
C LEU A 147 13.96 1.49 -3.04
N ASN A 148 13.80 2.74 -3.50
CA ASN A 148 12.50 3.37 -3.59
C ASN A 148 11.60 2.54 -4.53
N PRO A 149 10.38 2.14 -4.13
CA PRO A 149 9.47 1.36 -4.97
C PRO A 149 9.26 1.96 -6.37
N TRP A 150 9.23 3.29 -6.48
CA TRP A 150 9.14 3.98 -7.76
C TRP A 150 10.33 3.66 -8.66
N LEU A 151 11.56 3.83 -8.18
CA LEU A 151 12.74 3.61 -9.00
C LEU A 151 12.95 2.13 -9.29
N PHE A 152 12.82 1.29 -8.27
CA PHE A 152 13.05 -0.15 -8.41
C PHE A 152 12.09 -0.81 -9.40
N LEU A 153 10.80 -0.46 -9.34
CA LEU A 153 9.78 -1.10 -10.18
C LEU A 153 9.56 -0.37 -11.52
N MET A 154 9.84 0.93 -11.63
CA MET A 154 9.63 1.67 -12.90
C MET A 154 10.82 1.64 -13.84
N VAL A 155 12.05 1.70 -13.32
CA VAL A 155 13.23 1.90 -14.16
C VAL A 155 13.43 0.74 -15.15
N PRO A 156 13.35 -0.55 -14.74
CA PRO A 156 13.52 -1.64 -15.70
C PRO A 156 12.44 -1.65 -16.81
N PRO A 157 11.13 -1.52 -16.51
CA PRO A 157 10.09 -1.40 -17.54
C PRO A 157 10.27 -0.19 -18.46
N LEU A 158 10.71 0.96 -17.95
CA LEU A 158 11.00 2.14 -18.77
C LEU A 158 12.16 1.91 -19.75
N ILE A 159 13.23 1.23 -19.31
CA ILE A 159 14.34 0.88 -20.19
C ILE A 159 13.85 -0.08 -21.28
N ILE A 160 13.06 -1.10 -20.91
CA ILE A 160 12.49 -2.06 -21.87
C ILE A 160 11.63 -1.32 -22.90
N SER A 161 10.69 -0.49 -22.46
CA SER A 161 9.84 0.30 -23.37
C SER A 161 10.65 1.29 -24.22
N GLY A 162 11.72 1.89 -23.66
CA GLY A 162 12.62 2.76 -24.42
C GLY A 162 13.38 2.02 -25.53
N VAL A 163 13.81 0.78 -25.27
CA VAL A 163 14.41 -0.08 -26.31
C VAL A 163 13.34 -0.49 -27.33
N GLN A 164 12.14 -0.86 -26.90
CA GLN A 164 11.04 -1.23 -27.79
C GLN A 164 10.61 -0.07 -28.70
N LEU A 165 10.71 1.18 -28.23
CA LEU A 165 10.42 2.36 -29.03
C LEU A 165 11.27 2.44 -30.32
N SER A 166 12.47 1.87 -30.32
CA SER A 166 13.29 1.79 -31.55
C SER A 166 12.58 1.03 -32.68
N MET A 167 11.70 0.07 -32.36
CA MET A 167 10.92 -0.69 -33.34
C MET A 167 9.95 0.19 -34.13
N LEU A 168 9.50 1.31 -33.55
CA LEU A 168 8.66 2.28 -34.25
C LEU A 168 9.36 2.86 -35.48
N PHE A 169 10.69 3.02 -35.41
CA PHE A 169 11.49 3.55 -36.51
C PHE A 169 11.92 2.48 -37.52
N ILE A 170 12.07 1.23 -37.07
CA ILE A 170 12.48 0.10 -37.93
C ILE A 170 11.29 -0.43 -38.73
N GLN A 171 10.11 -0.53 -38.11
CA GLN A 171 8.90 -1.12 -38.69
C GLN A 171 7.66 -0.25 -38.42
N PRO A 172 7.62 1.01 -38.91
CA PRO A 172 6.56 1.96 -38.59
C PRO A 172 5.16 1.49 -38.98
N GLU A 173 5.05 0.66 -40.03
CA GLU A 173 3.76 0.15 -40.52
C GLU A 173 3.06 -0.79 -39.52
N GLN A 174 3.80 -1.44 -38.61
CA GLN A 174 3.21 -2.31 -37.60
C GLN A 174 2.54 -1.56 -36.44
N TYR A 175 2.88 -0.28 -36.27
CA TYR A 175 2.50 0.53 -35.10
C TYR A 175 1.52 1.65 -35.43
N GLN A 176 0.89 1.59 -36.61
CA GLN A 176 -0.21 2.46 -36.98
C GLN A 176 -1.47 2.15 -36.15
N ASP A 177 -2.47 3.03 -36.22
CA ASP A 177 -3.80 2.83 -35.64
C ASP A 177 -3.78 2.46 -34.14
N GLY A 178 -2.98 3.20 -33.36
CA GLY A 178 -2.93 3.04 -31.90
C GLY A 178 -2.04 1.91 -31.39
N ARG A 179 -1.55 1.01 -32.26
CA ARG A 179 -0.69 -0.13 -31.87
C ARG A 179 0.66 0.29 -31.29
N TRP A 180 1.09 1.53 -31.53
CA TRP A 180 2.27 2.10 -30.87
C TRP A 180 2.14 2.12 -29.33
N LEU A 181 0.92 2.10 -28.77
CA LEU A 181 0.71 2.04 -27.32
C LEU A 181 1.27 0.75 -26.71
N ASP A 182 1.29 -0.34 -27.46
CA ASP A 182 1.81 -1.64 -26.99
C ASP A 182 3.31 -1.58 -26.66
N LEU A 183 4.06 -0.71 -27.35
CA LEU A 183 5.48 -0.45 -27.06
C LEU A 183 5.71 0.08 -25.64
N PHE A 184 4.68 0.71 -25.06
CA PHE A 184 4.70 1.26 -23.72
C PHE A 184 3.96 0.38 -22.71
N GLY A 185 3.49 -0.81 -23.10
CA GLY A 185 2.68 -1.69 -22.23
C GLY A 185 3.37 -2.02 -20.91
N PHE A 186 4.67 -2.32 -20.93
CA PHE A 186 5.45 -2.58 -19.71
C PHE A 186 5.54 -1.34 -18.81
N ALA A 187 5.84 -0.17 -19.37
CA ALA A 187 5.90 1.09 -18.63
C ALA A 187 4.54 1.48 -18.05
N GLN A 188 3.45 1.32 -18.80
CA GLN A 188 2.09 1.57 -18.35
C GLN A 188 1.70 0.64 -17.20
N ALA A 189 1.98 -0.67 -17.33
CA ALA A 189 1.71 -1.65 -16.29
C ALA A 189 2.47 -1.32 -15.00
N ALA A 190 3.76 -0.98 -15.09
CA ALA A 190 4.57 -0.59 -13.95
C ALA A 190 4.04 0.68 -13.27
N LEU A 191 3.66 1.69 -14.07
CA LEU A 191 3.11 2.94 -13.55
C LEU A 191 1.80 2.70 -12.80
N MET A 192 0.88 1.94 -13.38
CA MET A 192 -0.39 1.57 -12.77
C MET A 192 -0.16 0.79 -11.47
N TYR A 193 0.76 -0.16 -11.49
CA TYR A 193 1.07 -0.99 -10.31
C TYR A 193 1.61 -0.17 -9.15
N VAL A 194 2.64 0.66 -9.39
CA VAL A 194 3.23 1.49 -8.33
C VAL A 194 2.22 2.50 -7.82
N THR A 195 1.42 3.10 -8.70
CA THR A 195 0.38 4.06 -8.31
C THR A 195 -0.70 3.39 -7.45
N ALA A 196 -1.22 2.23 -7.86
CA ALA A 196 -2.22 1.47 -7.10
C ALA A 196 -1.67 1.04 -5.72
N ARG A 197 -0.40 0.62 -5.66
CA ARG A 197 0.31 0.29 -4.41
C ARG A 197 0.41 1.48 -3.46
N GLN A 198 0.73 2.67 -3.98
CA GLN A 198 0.84 3.89 -3.17
C GLN A 198 -0.54 4.37 -2.71
N LEU A 199 -1.54 4.31 -3.59
CA LEU A 199 -2.92 4.66 -3.26
C LEU A 199 -3.47 3.76 -2.15
N PHE A 200 -3.22 2.45 -2.20
CA PHE A 200 -3.56 1.54 -1.11
C PHE A 200 -2.91 1.96 0.21
N THR A 201 -1.61 2.25 0.16
CA THR A 201 -0.85 2.65 1.36
C THR A 201 -1.39 3.97 1.92
N HIS A 202 -1.76 4.93 1.06
CA HIS A 202 -2.34 6.18 1.49
C HIS A 202 -3.72 6.00 2.13
N LEU A 203 -4.61 5.23 1.49
CA LEU A 203 -5.99 5.05 1.94
C LEU A 203 -6.10 4.19 3.20
N PHE A 204 -5.29 3.14 3.32
CA PHE A 204 -5.45 2.15 4.38
C PHE A 204 -4.36 2.22 5.47
N LEU A 205 -3.20 2.82 5.20
CA LEU A 205 -2.07 2.85 6.14
C LEU A 205 -1.67 4.26 6.61
N ASN A 206 -1.97 5.32 5.85
CA ASN A 206 -1.74 6.71 6.26
C ASN A 206 -3.02 7.37 6.79
N GLY A 207 -3.64 6.77 7.81
CA GLY A 207 -4.52 7.52 8.71
C GLY A 207 -3.66 8.39 9.64
N ASN A 208 -3.94 9.70 9.72
CA ASN A 208 -3.44 10.67 10.73
C ASN A 208 -2.13 11.48 10.51
N ILE A 209 -1.65 11.72 9.28
CA ILE A 209 -0.70 12.87 9.12
C ILE A 209 -1.42 14.23 9.26
N ALA A 210 -2.73 14.29 8.94
CA ALA A 210 -3.48 15.55 8.95
C ALA A 210 -3.83 16.11 10.34
N LYS A 211 -3.81 15.31 11.41
CA LYS A 211 -4.12 15.79 12.78
C LYS A 211 -2.91 16.31 13.57
N ARG A 212 -1.68 16.11 13.07
CA ARG A 212 -0.45 16.50 13.79
C ARG A 212 -0.14 18.00 13.78
N ASN A 213 -0.84 18.79 12.95
CA ASN A 213 -0.57 20.24 12.81
C ASN A 213 -1.55 21.15 13.58
N VAL A 214 -2.47 20.60 14.38
CA VAL A 214 -3.49 21.40 15.09
C VAL A 214 -3.15 21.64 16.57
N VAL A 215 -2.09 21.03 17.10
CA VAL A 215 -1.61 21.34 18.46
C VAL A 215 -0.19 21.87 18.38
N LYS A 216 -0.09 23.20 18.30
CA LYS A 216 1.09 23.97 18.67
C LYS A 216 0.68 24.96 19.74
#